data_AF-A0A351Z2E5-F1
#
_entry.id   AF-A0A351Z2E5-F1
#
_cell.length_a   1.000
_cell.length_b   1.000
_cell.length_c   1.000
_cell.angle_alpha   90.00
_cell.angle_beta   90.00
_cell.angle_gamma   90.00
#
_symmetry.space_group_name_H-M   'P 1'
#
loop_
_entity.id
_entity.type
_entity.pdbx_description
1 polymer ?
#
loop_
_entity_poly.entity_id
_entity_poly.type
_entity_poly.pdbx_seq_one_letter_code
_entity_poly.pdbx_strand_id
1 'polypeptide(L)' 'MTREEFESRRADYQSRVNDMNAQQSIRDEEYQEKLESGEVSGFDKLCHGIGKFLQGCVNQASKVMDRY' A
#
# COMPACT_ATOMS: atom_id res chain seq x y z
N MET A 1 14.03 23.70 1.90
CA MET A 1 13.78 22.58 2.81
C MET A 1 15.07 22.25 3.49
N THR A 2 15.10 22.25 4.83
CA THR A 2 16.27 21.83 5.60
C THR A 2 16.34 20.29 5.65
N ARG A 3 17.48 19.75 6.09
CA ARG A 3 17.64 18.30 6.27
C ARG A 3 16.66 17.75 7.33
N GLU A 4 16.47 18.47 8.43
CA GLU A 4 15.52 18.09 9.49
C GLU A 4 14.07 18.06 8.98
N GLU A 5 13.67 19.04 8.17
CA GLU A 5 12.36 19.07 7.53
C GLU A 5 12.16 17.87 6.59
N PHE A 6 13.21 17.45 5.87
CA PHE A 6 13.15 16.28 5.00
C PHE A 6 13.01 14.98 5.82
N GLU A 7 13.82 14.79 6.85
CA GLU A 7 13.79 13.59 7.69
C GLU A 7 12.43 13.44 8.41
N SER A 8 11.86 14.54 8.91
CA SER A 8 10.52 14.55 9.50
C SER A 8 9.43 14.14 8.49
N ARG A 9 9.47 14.68 7.27
CA ARG A 9 8.52 14.33 6.20
C ARG A 9 8.68 12.90 5.71
N ARG A 10 9.92 12.39 5.66
CA ARG A 10 10.22 11.00 5.32
C ARG A 10 9.64 10.05 6.37
N ALA A 11 9.82 10.35 7.65
CA ALA A 11 9.26 9.55 8.75
C ALA A 11 7.72 9.51 8.71
N ASP A 12 7.06 10.66 8.52
CA ASP A 12 5.59 10.73 8.34
C ASP A 12 5.13 9.88 7.15
N TYR A 13 5.81 10.01 6.01
CA TYR A 13 5.51 9.21 4.82
C TYR A 13 5.65 7.70 5.11
N GLN A 14 6.72 7.29 5.77
CA GLN A 14 6.97 5.89 6.13
C GLN A 14 5.89 5.32 7.05
N SER A 15 5.47 6.11 8.05
CA SER A 15 4.35 5.73 8.92
C SER A 15 3.09 5.44 8.11
N ARG A 16 2.74 6.33 7.18
CA ARG A 16 1.56 6.18 6.32
C ARG A 16 1.67 5.00 5.34
N VAL A 17 2.87 4.73 4.83
CA VAL A 17 3.13 3.55 3.99
C VAL A 17 2.89 2.26 4.78
N ASN A 18 3.36 2.20 6.03
CA ASN A 18 3.15 1.04 6.89
C ASN A 18 1.65 0.82 7.17
N ASP A 19 0.91 1.88 7.49
CA ASP A 19 -0.53 1.80 7.73
C ASP A 19 -1.28 1.33 6.47
N MET A 20 -0.96 1.87 5.30
CA MET A 20 -1.56 1.40 4.06
C MET A 20 -1.23 -0.08 3.78
N ASN A 21 0.01 -0.51 4.02
CA ASN A 21 0.41 -1.90 3.81
C ASN A 21 -0.36 -2.84 4.74
N ALA A 22 -0.54 -2.45 6.01
CA ALA A 22 -1.34 -3.22 6.97
C ALA A 22 -2.80 -3.33 6.51
N GLN A 23 -3.42 -2.22 6.11
CA GLN A 23 -4.78 -2.24 5.59
C GLN A 23 -4.92 -3.04 4.29
N GLN A 24 -3.92 -3.00 3.42
CA GLN A 24 -3.93 -3.78 2.19
C GLN A 24 -3.81 -5.28 2.49
N SER A 25 -3.01 -5.68 3.50
CA SER A 25 -2.95 -7.08 3.94
C SER A 25 -4.33 -7.60 4.35
N ILE A 26 -5.07 -6.82 5.16
CA ILE A 26 -6.43 -7.18 5.59
C ILE A 26 -7.35 -7.33 4.37
N ARG A 27 -7.33 -6.37 3.43
CA ARG A 27 -8.12 -6.45 2.19
C ARG A 27 -7.73 -7.62 1.30
N ASP A 28 -6.45 -8.00 1.31
CA ASP A 28 -5.96 -9.14 0.54
C ASP A 28 -6.46 -10.45 1.14
N GLU A 29 -6.46 -10.57 2.47
CA GLU A 29 -7.04 -11.71 3.19
C GLU A 29 -8.53 -11.86 2.90
N GLU A 30 -9.31 -10.79 3.07
CA GLU A 30 -10.75 -10.77 2.74
C GLU A 30 -11.02 -11.10 1.26
N TYR A 31 -10.17 -10.62 0.36
CA TYR A 31 -10.30 -10.91 -1.06
C TYR A 31 -10.02 -12.38 -1.37
N GLN A 32 -9.01 -12.99 -0.74
CA GLN A 32 -8.71 -14.41 -0.90
C GLN A 32 -9.84 -15.29 -0.36
N GLU A 33 -10.39 -14.98 0.81
CA GLU A 33 -11.55 -15.70 1.35
C GLU A 33 -12.74 -15.67 0.38
N LYS A 34 -13.05 -14.49 -0.19
CA LYS A 34 -14.10 -14.37 -1.22
C LYS A 34 -13.75 -15.11 -2.51
N LEU A 35 -12.47 -15.18 -2.86
CA LEU A 35 -12.01 -15.86 -4.07
C LEU A 35 -12.22 -17.37 -3.91
N GLU A 36 -11.90 -17.91 -2.74
CA GLU A 36 -12.10 -19.31 -2.36
C GLU A 36 -13.59 -19.67 -2.23
N SER A 37 -14.43 -18.76 -1.72
CA SER A 37 -15.89 -18.95 -1.66
C SER A 37 -16.60 -18.81 -3.02
N GLY A 38 -15.89 -18.32 -4.06
CA GLY A 38 -16.44 -18.06 -5.38
C GLY A 38 -17.29 -16.80 -5.48
N GLU A 39 -17.22 -15.91 -4.48
CA GLU A 39 -18.02 -14.68 -4.36
C GLU A 39 -17.33 -13.44 -4.97
N VAL A 40 -16.12 -13.58 -5.54
CA VAL A 40 -15.39 -12.46 -6.18
C VAL A 40 -16.02 -12.09 -7.52
N SER A 41 -16.59 -10.88 -7.58
CA SER A 41 -17.07 -10.30 -8.84
C SER A 41 -15.92 -9.77 -9.71
N GLY A 42 -16.16 -9.54 -11.00
CA GLY A 42 -15.18 -8.90 -11.88
C GLY A 42 -14.76 -7.50 -11.43
N PHE A 43 -15.66 -6.77 -10.77
CA PHE A 43 -15.36 -5.46 -10.19
C PHE A 43 -14.44 -5.59 -8.97
N ASP A 44 -14.63 -6.60 -8.13
CA ASP A 44 -13.74 -6.86 -6.99
C ASP A 44 -12.32 -7.17 -7.45
N LYS A 45 -12.16 -7.93 -8.56
CA LYS A 45 -10.85 -8.19 -9.17
C LYS A 45 -10.17 -6.90 -9.64
N LEU A 46 -10.93 -6.00 -10.25
CA LEU A 46 -10.43 -4.70 -10.72
C LEU A 46 -9.95 -3.84 -9.54
N CYS A 47 -10.79 -3.70 -8.51
CA CYS A 47 -10.48 -2.92 -7.32
C CYS A 47 -9.24 -3.48 -6.58
N HIS A 48 -9.17 -4.81 -6.44
CA HIS A 48 -8.00 -5.46 -5.85
C HIS A 48 -6.71 -5.19 -6.65
N GLY A 49 -6.77 -5.31 -7.98
CA GLY A 49 -5.64 -5.04 -8.86
C GLY A 49 -5.15 -3.58 -8.79
N ILE A 50 -6.07 -2.60 -8.79
CA ILE A 50 -5.73 -1.18 -8.64
C ILE A 50 -5.07 -0.93 -7.28
N GLY A 51 -5.62 -1.49 -6.20
CA GLY A 51 -5.06 -1.37 -4.86
C GLY A 51 -3.62 -1.87 -4.78
N LYS A 52 -3.34 -3.06 -5.34
CA LYS A 52 -2.00 -3.63 -5.43
C LYS A 52 -1.04 -2.77 -6.24
N PHE A 53 -1.49 -2.22 -7.37
CA PHE A 53 -0.67 -1.34 -8.20
C PHE A 53 -0.27 -0.06 -7.43
N LEU A 54 -1.23 0.60 -6.78
CA LEU A 54 -0.98 1.81 -5.99
C LEU A 54 -0.04 1.52 -4.81
N GLN A 55 -0.25 0.40 -4.12
CA GLN A 55 0.63 -0.07 -3.05
C GLN A 55 2.08 -0.24 -3.56
N GLY A 56 2.25 -0.84 -4.74
CA GLY A 56 3.56 -1.00 -5.38
C GLY A 56 4.26 0.34 -5.64
N CYS A 57 3.54 1.32 -6.18
CA CYS A 57 4.06 2.67 -6.42
C CYS A 57 4.52 3.35 -5.12
N VAL A 58 3.71 3.29 -4.06
CA VAL A 58 4.03 3.92 -2.77
C VAL A 58 5.21 3.23 -2.09
N ASN A 59 5.27 1.90 -2.11
CA ASN A 59 6.40 1.15 -1.58
C ASN A 59 7.70 1.46 -2.34
N GLN A 60 7.63 1.65 -3.66
CA GLN A 60 8.79 2.03 -4.45
C GLN A 60 9.27 3.45 -4.13
N ALA A 61 8.35 4.40 -4.00
CA ALA A 61 8.67 5.76 -3.60
C ALA A 61 9.30 5.80 -2.19
N SER A 62 8.77 5.02 -1.24
CA SER A 62 9.36 4.85 0.10
C SER A 62 10.82 4.37 0.02
N LYS A 63 11.07 3.30 -0.74
CA LYS A 63 12.43 2.75 -0.96
C LYS A 63 13.39 3.75 -1.61
N VAL A 64 12.89 4.59 -2.51
CA VAL A 64 13.71 5.63 -3.14
C VAL A 64 14.08 6.70 -2.12
N MET A 65 13.14 7.15 -1.30
CA MET A 65 13.40 8.11 -0.22
C MET A 65 14.34 7.55 0.84
N ASP A 66 14.34 6.23 1.05
CA ASP A 66 15.26 5.60 1.99
C ASP A 66 16.74 5.64 1.59
N ARG A 67 17.01 5.86 0.29
CA ARG A 67 18.37 5.91 -0.26
C ARG A 67 19.02 7.29 -0.19
N TYR A 68 18.28 8.31 0.22
CA TYR A 68 18.73 9.70 0.40
C TYR A 68 18.80 10.05 1.89
#